data_AF-A0A8K0C673-F1
#
_entry.id   AF-A0A8K0C673-F1
#
_cell.length_a   1.000
_cell.length_b   1.000
_cell.length_c   1.000
_cell.angle_alpha   90.00
_cell.angle_beta   90.00
_cell.angle_gamma   90.00
#
_symmetry.space_group_name_H-M   'P 1'
#
loop_
_entity.id
_entity.type
_entity.pdbx_description
1 polymer ?
#
loop_
_entity_poly.entity_id
_entity_poly.type
_entity_poly.pdbx_seq_one_letter_code
_entity_poly.pdbx_strand_id
1 'polypeptide(L)'
;MFQEKKNDVTAVFEFVAHPQGIMVWVGLSANGPKKPIVIEPKAKIYSSYYVNKVLKPFLRDARRLYPSNDYIFHQDSAPAHRAKATPLFLREQNFSFIEPEQ
;
A
#
# COMPACT_ATOMS: atom_id res chain seq x y z
N MET A 1 -10.18 -7.03 -53.49
CA MET A 1 -9.78 -5.61 -53.54
C MET A 1 -10.00 -5.06 -52.14
N PHE A 2 -8.96 -5.07 -51.30
CA PHE A 2 -9.04 -4.55 -49.94
C PHE A 2 -8.91 -3.03 -50.02
N GLN A 3 -9.95 -2.30 -49.65
CA GLN A 3 -9.81 -0.86 -49.42
C GLN A 3 -9.30 -0.67 -47.99
N GLU A 4 -8.07 -0.18 -47.89
CA GLU A 4 -7.49 0.32 -46.65
C GLU A 4 -8.24 1.59 -46.24
N LYS A 5 -9.10 1.50 -45.21
CA LYS A 5 -9.55 2.70 -44.50
C LYS A 5 -8.38 3.16 -43.65
N LYS A 6 -7.84 4.35 -43.98
CA LYS A 6 -6.93 5.09 -43.10
C LYS A 6 -7.66 5.35 -41.78
N ASN A 7 -7.37 4.55 -40.77
CA ASN A 7 -7.77 4.84 -39.41
C ASN A 7 -6.85 5.96 -38.91
N ASP A 8 -7.42 7.16 -38.82
CA ASP A 8 -6.86 8.26 -38.06
C ASP A 8 -6.67 7.78 -36.61
N VAL A 9 -5.42 7.53 -36.23
CA VAL A 9 -5.03 7.04 -34.89
C VAL A 9 -4.94 8.19 -33.91
N THR A 10 -5.91 9.10 -33.92
CA THR A 10 -6.10 10.03 -32.81
C THR A 10 -7.03 9.34 -31.82
N ALA A 11 -6.45 8.51 -30.94
CA ALA A 11 -7.18 7.97 -29.80
C ALA A 11 -7.56 9.14 -28.88
N VAL A 12 -8.82 9.57 -28.95
CA VAL A 12 -9.40 10.50 -27.98
C VAL A 12 -9.65 9.68 -26.72
N PHE A 13 -8.78 9.83 -25.72
CA PHE A 13 -9.02 9.27 -24.39
C PHE A 13 -10.15 10.06 -23.73
N GLU A 14 -11.35 9.48 -23.66
CA GLU A 14 -12.44 10.04 -22.86
C GLU A 14 -12.08 9.94 -21.38
N PHE A 15 -12.03 11.09 -20.71
CA PHE A 15 -11.74 11.14 -19.28
C PHE A 15 -12.96 10.65 -18.50
N VAL A 16 -12.93 9.39 -18.06
CA VAL A 16 -14.00 8.83 -17.21
C VAL A 16 -13.85 9.41 -15.81
N ALA A 17 -14.84 10.16 -15.34
CA ALA A 17 -14.90 10.57 -13.95
C ALA A 17 -15.06 9.34 -13.04
N HIS A 18 -14.21 9.22 -12.02
CA HIS A 18 -14.18 8.10 -11.05
C HIS A 18 -13.97 6.71 -11.69
N PRO A 19 -12.84 6.49 -12.41
CA PRO A 19 -12.53 5.18 -12.94
C PRO A 19 -12.42 4.16 -11.80
N GLN A 20 -12.83 2.92 -12.05
CA GLN A 20 -12.62 1.85 -11.07
C GLN A 20 -11.12 1.66 -10.87
N GLY A 21 -10.66 1.77 -9.63
CA GLY A 21 -9.27 1.59 -9.23
C GLY A 21 -9.13 0.47 -8.22
N ILE A 22 -7.98 -0.20 -8.25
CA ILE A 22 -7.56 -1.14 -7.21
C ILE A 22 -6.49 -0.45 -6.40
N MET A 23 -6.65 -0.43 -5.08
CA MET A 23 -5.62 0.06 -4.18
C MET A 23 -4.69 -1.09 -3.82
N VAL A 24 -3.39 -0.85 -3.93
CA VAL A 24 -2.35 -1.82 -3.57
C VAL A 24 -1.41 -1.17 -2.57
N TRP A 25 -1.12 -1.88 -1.49
CA TRP A 25 -0.13 -1.47 -0.52
C TRP A 25 1.16 -2.27 -0.76
N VAL A 26 2.32 -1.59 -0.83
CA VAL A 26 3.62 -2.20 -1.05
C VAL A 26 4.66 -1.54 -0.15
N GLY A 27 5.53 -2.36 0.44
CA GLY A 27 6.70 -1.88 1.17
C GLY A 27 7.97 -2.29 0.44
N LEU A 28 8.91 -1.35 0.38
CA LEU A 28 10.18 -1.50 -0.31
C LEU A 28 11.32 -1.37 0.70
N SER A 29 12.40 -2.09 0.47
CA SER A 29 13.64 -1.94 1.24
C SER A 29 14.85 -2.33 0.41
N ALA A 30 16.05 -2.14 0.97
CA ALA A 30 17.31 -2.51 0.31
C ALA A 30 17.39 -4.01 -0.04
N ASN A 31 16.74 -4.87 0.75
CA ASN A 31 16.68 -6.32 0.51
C ASN A 31 15.59 -6.72 -0.50
N GLY A 32 14.90 -5.75 -1.10
CA GLY A 32 13.90 -5.95 -2.15
C GLY A 32 12.46 -5.62 -1.73
N PRO A 33 11.50 -5.82 -2.65
CA PRO A 33 10.09 -5.55 -2.38
C PRO A 33 9.48 -6.62 -1.46
N LYS A 34 8.54 -6.19 -0.63
CA LYS A 34 7.65 -7.10 0.10
C LYS A 34 6.48 -7.52 -0.78
N LYS A 35 5.80 -8.59 -0.37
CA LYS A 35 4.59 -9.07 -1.07
C LYS A 35 3.53 -7.95 -1.09
N PRO A 36 3.04 -7.53 -2.28
CA PRO A 36 1.96 -6.55 -2.36
C PRO A 36 0.69 -7.05 -1.67
N ILE A 37 0.00 -6.14 -0.99
CA ILE A 37 -1.31 -6.37 -0.38
C ILE A 37 -2.35 -5.65 -1.23
N VAL A 38 -3.21 -6.43 -1.90
CA VAL A 38 -4.33 -5.89 -2.66
C VAL A 38 -5.46 -5.56 -1.69
N ILE A 39 -5.87 -4.29 -1.67
CA ILE A 39 -6.97 -3.82 -0.84
C ILE A 39 -8.28 -4.09 -1.56
N GLU A 40 -9.29 -4.51 -0.79
CA GLU A 40 -10.64 -4.75 -1.30
C GLU A 40 -11.16 -3.51 -2.07
N PRO A 41 -11.71 -3.66 -3.29
CA PRO A 41 -12.23 -2.54 -4.05
C PRO A 41 -13.24 -1.72 -3.25
N LYS A 42 -13.11 -0.39 -3.31
CA LYS A 42 -13.97 0.57 -2.59
C LYS A 42 -13.89 0.49 -1.06
N ALA A 43 -12.98 -0.29 -0.48
CA ALA A 43 -12.79 -0.33 0.97
C ALA A 43 -12.29 1.02 1.49
N LYS A 44 -12.87 1.46 2.60
CA LYS A 44 -12.37 2.60 3.35
C LYS A 44 -11.31 2.11 4.34
N ILE A 45 -10.08 2.59 4.18
CA ILE A 45 -8.98 2.25 5.10
C ILE A 45 -9.09 3.09 6.36
N TYR A 46 -9.89 2.62 7.31
CA TYR A 46 -9.84 3.08 8.70
C TYR A 46 -8.67 2.43 9.44
N SER A 47 -8.33 2.94 10.62
CA SER A 47 -7.21 2.45 11.43
C SER A 47 -7.29 0.95 11.74
N SER A 48 -8.47 0.44 12.10
CA SER A 48 -8.67 -0.99 12.39
C SER A 48 -8.51 -1.86 11.14
N TYR A 49 -8.96 -1.38 9.97
CA TYR A 49 -8.73 -2.06 8.70
C TYR A 49 -7.23 -2.08 8.39
N TYR A 50 -6.56 -0.94 8.50
CA TYR A 50 -5.14 -0.82 8.25
C TYR A 50 -4.33 -1.78 9.13
N VAL A 51 -4.52 -1.75 10.45
CA VAL A 51 -3.79 -2.62 11.37
C VAL A 51 -4.01 -4.10 11.04
N ASN A 52 -5.27 -4.52 10.82
CA ASN A 52 -5.59 -5.94 10.70
C ASN A 52 -5.36 -6.52 9.31
N LYS A 53 -5.67 -5.76 8.25
CA LYS A 53 -5.66 -6.24 6.86
C LYS A 53 -4.40 -5.86 6.11
N VAL A 54 -3.67 -4.83 6.57
CA VAL A 54 -2.47 -4.34 5.89
C VAL A 54 -1.23 -4.56 6.75
N LEU A 55 -1.16 -3.92 7.92
CA LEU A 55 0.06 -3.85 8.71
C LEU A 55 0.46 -5.21 9.31
N LYS A 56 -0.49 -5.96 9.89
CA LYS A 56 -0.23 -7.31 10.43
C LYS A 56 0.30 -8.27 9.37
N PRO A 57 -0.35 -8.47 8.21
CA PRO A 57 0.18 -9.32 7.14
C PRO A 57 1.54 -8.85 6.62
N PHE A 58 1.72 -7.53 6.47
CA PHE A 58 2.97 -6.95 6.01
C PHE A 58 4.15 -7.27 6.91
N LEU A 59 4.01 -7.05 8.23
CA LEU A 59 5.08 -7.31 9.19
C LEU A 59 5.40 -8.80 9.31
N ARG A 60 4.41 -9.67 9.09
CA ARG A 60 4.65 -11.12 9.02
C ARG A 60 5.53 -11.49 7.81
N ASP A 61 5.32 -10.89 6.64
CA ASP A 61 6.19 -11.09 5.46
C ASP A 61 7.56 -10.42 5.65
N ALA A 62 7.68 -9.37 6.48
CA ALA A 62 8.94 -8.67 6.69
C ALA A 62 10.07 -9.58 7.18
N ARG A 63 9.75 -10.62 7.96
CA ARG A 63 10.73 -11.63 8.41
C ARG A 63 11.44 -12.37 7.29
N ARG A 64 10.84 -12.46 6.09
CA ARG A 64 11.48 -13.05 4.91
C ARG A 64 12.68 -12.23 4.44
N LEU A 65 12.61 -10.90 4.58
CA LEU A 65 13.68 -9.97 4.16
C LEU A 65 14.57 -9.55 5.32
N TYR A 66 14.06 -9.59 6.55
CA TYR A 66 14.75 -9.22 7.78
C TYR A 66 14.44 -10.25 8.88
N PRO A 67 15.09 -11.43 8.87
CA PRO A 67 14.83 -12.50 9.84
C PRO A 67 15.05 -12.06 11.29
N SER A 68 15.97 -11.12 11.50
CA SER A 68 16.34 -10.57 12.80
C SER A 68 15.51 -9.34 13.22
N ASN A 69 14.56 -8.91 12.38
CA ASN A 69 13.81 -7.65 12.54
C ASN A 69 14.71 -6.40 12.68
N ASP A 70 15.87 -6.41 12.04
CA ASP A 70 16.87 -5.34 11.99
C ASP A 70 16.51 -4.27 10.95
N TYR A 71 15.32 -3.68 11.09
CA TYR A 71 14.86 -2.60 10.22
C TYR A 71 14.02 -1.58 10.99
N ILE A 72 13.95 -0.37 10.44
CA ILE A 72 13.06 0.69 10.92
C ILE A 72 11.89 0.79 9.94
N PHE A 73 10.67 0.65 10.46
CA PHE A 73 9.46 0.82 9.67
C PHE A 73 9.15 2.31 9.46
N HIS A 74 8.86 2.70 8.21
CA HIS A 74 8.49 4.06 7.83
C HIS A 74 7.26 4.03 6.92
N GLN A 75 6.37 5.00 7.11
CA GLN A 75 5.12 5.19 6.36
C GLN A 75 4.77 6.68 6.32
N ASP A 76 3.90 7.08 5.39
CA ASP A 76 3.38 8.44 5.31
C ASP A 76 2.38 8.75 6.45
N SER A 77 2.04 10.03 6.58
CA SER A 77 1.19 10.56 7.66
C SER A 77 -0.33 10.42 7.41
N ALA A 78 -0.76 9.48 6.58
CA ALA A 78 -2.19 9.28 6.31
C ALA A 78 -3.00 9.06 7.62
N PRO A 79 -4.28 9.47 7.68
CA PRO A 79 -5.06 9.41 8.93
C PRO A 79 -5.08 8.03 9.61
N ALA A 80 -5.17 6.95 8.83
CA ALA A 80 -5.13 5.58 9.37
C ALA A 80 -3.75 5.20 9.94
N HIS A 81 -2.68 5.76 9.38
CA HIS A 81 -1.30 5.50 9.79
C HIS A 81 -0.94 6.26 11.07
N ARG A 82 -1.46 7.49 11.24
CA ARG A 82 -1.30 8.31 12.46
C ARG A 82 -2.31 8.00 13.57
N ALA A 83 -3.41 7.31 13.26
CA ALA A 83 -4.41 6.95 14.26
C ALA A 83 -3.78 6.13 15.40
N LYS A 84 -4.16 6.43 16.66
CA LYS A 84 -3.56 5.85 17.88
C LYS A 84 -3.37 4.32 17.85
N ALA A 85 -4.29 3.59 17.22
CA ALA A 85 -4.22 2.14 17.10
C ALA A 85 -2.96 1.63 16.37
N THR A 86 -2.44 2.39 15.40
CA THR A 86 -1.29 1.99 14.59
C THR A 86 0.04 2.04 15.36
N PRO A 87 0.47 3.17 15.95
CA PRO A 87 1.69 3.19 16.75
C PRO A 87 1.55 2.37 18.03
N LEU A 88 0.35 2.26 18.63
CA LEU A 88 0.12 1.36 19.76
C LEU A 88 0.43 -0.09 19.38
N PHE A 89 -0.12 -0.57 18.26
CA PHE A 89 0.15 -1.91 17.76
C PHE A 89 1.64 -2.12 17.45
N LEU A 90 2.33 -1.16 16.82
CA LEU A 90 3.76 -1.29 16.52
C LEU A 90 4.61 -1.42 17.80
N ARG A 91 4.28 -0.63 18.84
CA ARG A 91 4.94 -0.70 20.16
C ARG A 91 4.66 -2.02 20.86
N GLU A 92 3.42 -2.47 20.90
CA GLU A 92 3.05 -3.76 21.51
C GLU A 92 3.73 -4.96 20.84
N GLN A 93 4.02 -4.85 19.55
CA GLN A 93 4.75 -5.88 18.79
C GLN A 93 6.28 -5.70 18.81
N ASN A 94 6.80 -4.70 19.55
CA ASN A 94 8.23 -4.39 19.65
C ASN A 94 8.92 -4.11 18.30
N PHE A 95 8.24 -3.46 17.36
CA PHE A 95 8.87 -3.01 16.12
C PHE A 95 9.47 -1.61 16.28
N SER A 96 10.66 -1.39 15.71
CA SER A 96 11.22 -0.06 15.52
C SER A 96 10.52 0.64 14.36
N PHE A 97 10.06 1.87 14.57
CA PHE A 97 9.40 2.67 13.53
C PHE A 97 9.68 4.18 13.70
N ILE A 98 9.56 4.93 12.62
CA ILE A 98 9.62 6.40 12.66
C ILE A 98 8.29 6.91 13.19
N GLU A 99 8.32 7.59 14.34
CA GLU A 99 7.14 8.22 14.89
C GLU A 99 6.74 9.42 14.03
N PRO A 100 5.43 9.66 13.83
CA PRO A 100 5.00 10.89 13.18
C PRO A 100 5.40 12.07 14.06
N GLU A 101 5.99 13.11 13.45
CA GLU A 101 6.28 14.38 14.12
C GLU A 101 5.01 14.88 14.83
N GLN A 102 5.18 15.21 16.11
CA GLN A 102 4.10 15.63 17.01
C GLN A 102 3.52 16.97 16.60
#